data_AF-A0A7R7BZ22-F1
#
_entry.id   AF-A0A7R7BZ22-F1
#
_cell.length_a   1.000
_cell.length_b   1.000
_cell.length_c   1.000
_cell.angle_alpha   90.00
_cell.angle_beta   90.00
_cell.angle_gamma   90.00
#
_symmetry.space_group_name_H-M   'P 1'
#
loop_
_entity.id
_entity.type
_entity.pdbx_description
1 polymer ?
#
loop_
_entity_poly.entity_id
_entity_poly.type
_entity_poly.pdbx_seq_one_letter_code
_entity_poly.pdbx_strand_id
1 'polypeptide(L)'
;MLTSTKMFLMMTQEGDYGALVRGADAASAIERHYAEMDAWCPPQDPELNEEFAVTLYEIPRHAEGDVAALGDKLSAGDYTDAAAHLVARYPDITSIIVNVIYTYEEGAKASELKPVPDLFERLR
;
A
#
# COMPACT_ATOMS: atom_id res chain seq x y z
N MET A 1 8.01 17.51 15.82
CA MET A 1 8.46 16.10 15.78
C MET A 1 8.60 15.74 14.32
N LEU A 2 9.79 15.37 13.85
CA LEU A 2 9.93 14.81 12.50
C LEU A 2 9.29 13.43 12.55
N THR A 3 8.07 13.29 12.04
CA THR A 3 7.46 11.97 11.82
C THR A 3 8.39 11.22 10.87
N SER A 4 8.98 10.13 11.35
CA SER A 4 9.84 9.30 10.51
C SER A 4 9.01 8.77 9.36
N THR A 5 9.45 9.02 8.13
CA THR A 5 8.88 8.38 6.95
C THR A 5 9.15 6.88 7.01
N LYS A 6 8.10 6.08 6.91
CA LYS A 6 8.13 4.62 6.81
C LYS A 6 8.10 4.21 5.34
N MET A 7 8.61 3.01 5.04
CA MET A 7 8.49 2.37 3.73
C MET A 7 7.42 1.28 3.80
N PHE A 8 6.60 1.19 2.76
CA PHE A 8 5.63 0.11 2.61
C PHE A 8 5.76 -0.50 1.22
N LEU A 9 5.57 -1.81 1.13
CA LEU A 9 5.20 -2.45 -0.13
C LEU A 9 3.68 -2.45 -0.22
N MET A 10 3.13 -1.67 -1.15
CA MET A 10 1.71 -1.63 -1.46
C MET A 10 1.39 -2.68 -2.52
N MET A 11 0.25 -3.35 -2.37
CA MET A 11 -0.32 -4.27 -3.35
C MET A 11 -1.83 -4.07 -3.49
N THR A 12 -2.35 -4.18 -4.71
CA THR A 12 -3.79 -4.33 -4.97
C THR A 12 -4.28 -5.70 -4.47
N GLN A 13 -5.58 -5.82 -4.20
CA GLN A 13 -6.15 -7.11 -3.80
C GLN A 13 -5.98 -8.21 -4.85
N GLU A 14 -6.00 -7.85 -6.13
CA GLU A 14 -5.82 -8.80 -7.23
C GLU A 14 -4.35 -9.21 -7.43
N GLY A 15 -3.42 -8.51 -6.78
CA GLY A 15 -1.98 -8.77 -6.88
C GLY A 15 -1.39 -8.43 -8.26
N ASP A 16 -2.15 -7.72 -9.10
CA ASP A 16 -1.79 -7.30 -10.46
C ASP A 16 -0.93 -6.03 -10.47
N TYR A 17 -0.93 -5.28 -9.36
CA TYR A 17 -0.12 -4.09 -9.17
C TYR A 17 0.49 -4.03 -7.78
N GLY A 18 1.74 -3.55 -7.73
CA GLY A 18 2.41 -3.20 -6.49
C GLY A 18 3.40 -2.07 -6.66
N ALA A 19 3.69 -1.38 -5.57
CA ALA A 19 4.65 -0.29 -5.56
C ALA A 19 5.31 -0.13 -4.18
N LEU A 20 6.54 0.37 -4.16
CA LEU A 20 7.14 0.84 -2.93
C LEU A 20 6.71 2.27 -2.67
N VAL A 21 6.00 2.49 -1.56
CA VAL A 21 5.44 3.78 -1.18
C VAL A 21 6.00 4.22 0.17
N ARG A 22 5.97 5.54 0.43
CA ARG A 22 6.53 6.13 1.64
C ARG A 22 5.57 7.15 2.25
N GLY A 23 5.37 7.07 3.56
CA GLY A 23 4.47 7.95 4.31
C GLY A 23 4.79 7.97 5.79
N ALA A 24 4.11 8.81 6.57
CA ALA A 24 4.22 8.76 8.04
C ALA A 24 3.51 7.52 8.61
N ASP A 25 2.47 7.08 7.91
CA ASP A 25 1.61 5.92 8.16
C ASP A 25 1.13 5.34 6.81
N ALA A 26 0.34 4.27 6.86
CA ALA A 26 -0.14 3.56 5.67
C ALA A 26 -1.04 4.46 4.81
N ALA A 27 -1.97 5.19 5.42
CA ALA A 27 -2.89 6.08 4.71
C ALA A 27 -2.14 7.20 3.97
N SER A 28 -1.27 7.93 4.67
CA SER A 28 -0.48 9.03 4.07
C SER A 28 0.48 8.54 2.99
N ALA A 29 0.96 7.30 3.05
CA ALA A 29 1.78 6.72 1.99
C ALA A 29 0.98 6.52 0.69
N ILE A 30 -0.28 6.08 0.80
CA ILE A 30 -1.20 5.91 -0.32
C ILE A 30 -1.59 7.25 -0.92
N GLU A 31 -2.06 8.18 -0.10
CA GLU A 31 -2.49 9.50 -0.58
C GLU A 31 -1.35 10.21 -1.33
N ARG A 32 -0.14 10.11 -0.80
CA ARG A 32 1.05 10.66 -1.46
C ARG A 32 1.35 9.95 -2.79
N HIS A 33 1.30 8.62 -2.83
CA HIS A 33 1.58 7.85 -4.04
C HIS A 33 0.64 8.24 -5.19
N TYR A 34 -0.66 8.29 -4.91
CA TYR A 34 -1.64 8.69 -5.91
C TYR A 34 -1.52 10.17 -6.28
N ALA A 35 -1.26 11.08 -5.34
CA ALA A 35 -1.00 12.48 -5.66
C ALA A 35 0.24 12.66 -6.58
N GLU A 36 1.28 11.84 -6.37
CA GLU A 36 2.43 11.79 -7.28
C GLU A 36 2.01 11.26 -8.66
N MET A 37 1.25 10.16 -8.74
CA MET A 37 0.71 9.64 -10.01
C MET A 37 -0.13 10.68 -10.77
N ASP A 38 -1.03 11.39 -10.09
CA ASP A 38 -1.91 12.41 -10.67
C ASP A 38 -1.12 13.58 -11.25
N ALA A 39 0.01 13.94 -10.64
CA ALA A 39 0.90 14.96 -11.17
C ALA A 39 1.56 14.54 -12.50
N TRP A 40 1.76 13.24 -12.71
CA TRP A 40 2.28 12.69 -13.98
C TRP A 40 1.19 12.41 -15.00
N CYS A 41 0.02 11.93 -14.54
CA CYS A 41 -1.12 11.55 -15.37
C CYS A 41 -2.42 12.00 -14.67
N PRO A 42 -2.85 13.26 -14.87
CA PRO A 42 -4.05 13.76 -14.23
C PRO A 42 -5.28 12.98 -14.70
N PRO A 43 -6.24 12.69 -13.80
CA PRO A 43 -7.50 12.08 -14.20
C PRO A 43 -8.20 12.96 -15.23
N GLN A 44 -8.79 12.34 -16.25
CA GLN A 44 -9.46 13.03 -17.35
C GLN A 44 -10.99 12.93 -17.27
N ASP A 45 -11.50 12.08 -16.37
CA ASP A 45 -12.91 11.80 -16.20
C ASP A 45 -13.48 12.57 -14.98
N PRO A 46 -14.31 13.60 -15.20
CA PRO A 46 -14.94 14.35 -14.12
C PRO A 46 -15.93 13.53 -13.28
N GLU A 47 -16.40 12.38 -13.78
CA GLU A 47 -17.33 11.49 -13.08
C GLU A 47 -16.60 10.39 -12.29
N LEU A 48 -15.26 10.39 -12.30
CA LEU A 48 -14.44 9.38 -11.63
C LEU A 48 -14.71 9.33 -10.12
N ASN A 49 -15.18 8.17 -9.68
CA ASN A 49 -15.40 7.83 -8.28
C ASN A 49 -15.20 6.32 -8.09
N GLU A 50 -14.05 5.95 -7.53
CA GLU A 50 -13.66 4.57 -7.33
C GLU A 50 -13.40 4.31 -5.84
N GLU A 51 -13.87 3.16 -5.36
CA GLU A 51 -13.57 2.66 -4.03
C GLU A 51 -12.92 1.29 -4.16
N PHE A 52 -11.72 1.14 -3.61
CA PHE A 52 -10.97 -0.10 -3.64
C PHE A 52 -10.07 -0.23 -2.42
N ALA A 53 -9.64 -1.46 -2.15
CA ALA A 53 -8.74 -1.75 -1.04
C ALA A 53 -7.35 -2.17 -1.53
N VAL A 54 -6.33 -1.76 -0.79
CA VAL A 54 -4.94 -2.15 -0.99
C VAL A 54 -4.37 -2.73 0.30
N THR A 55 -3.40 -3.63 0.16
CA THR A 55 -2.64 -4.18 1.29
C THR A 55 -1.26 -3.53 1.31
N LEU A 56 -0.87 -2.98 2.45
CA LEU A 56 0.47 -2.42 2.68
C LEU A 56 1.23 -3.31 3.67
N TYR A 57 2.41 -3.74 3.27
CA TYR A 57 3.36 -4.41 4.14
C TYR A 57 4.35 -3.38 4.68
N GLU A 58 4.30 -3.08 5.98
CA GLU A 58 5.25 -2.16 6.61
C GLU A 58 6.64 -2.80 6.62
N ILE A 59 7.60 -2.14 5.95
CA ILE A 59 8.96 -2.64 5.82
C ILE A 59 9.79 -2.19 7.03
N PRO A 60 10.35 -3.12 7.82
CA PRO A 60 11.23 -2.77 8.92
C PRO A 60 12.44 -1.97 8.42
N ARG A 61 12.89 -0.97 9.20
CA ARG A 61 14.03 -0.12 8.82
C ARG A 61 15.30 -0.89 8.43
N HIS A 62 15.54 -2.03 9.07
CA HIS A 62 16.72 -2.86 8.79
C HIS A 62 16.60 -3.65 7.47
N ALA A 63 15.39 -3.79 6.93
CA ALA A 63 15.08 -4.45 5.67
C ALA A 63 14.98 -3.46 4.50
N GLU A 64 14.83 -2.15 4.75
CA GLU A 64 14.62 -1.13 3.70
C GLU A 64 15.66 -1.18 2.57
N GLY A 65 16.94 -1.40 2.89
CA GLY A 65 18.00 -1.49 1.89
C GLY A 65 17.84 -2.71 0.96
N ASP A 66 17.40 -3.83 1.52
CA ASP A 66 17.23 -5.08 0.78
C ASP A 66 16.00 -5.01 -0.15
N VAL A 67 14.88 -4.42 0.32
CA VAL A 67 13.67 -4.29 -0.52
C VAL A 67 13.75 -3.12 -1.50
N ALA A 68 14.49 -2.05 -1.19
CA ALA A 68 14.75 -1.00 -2.18
C ALA A 68 15.43 -1.54 -3.44
N ALA A 69 16.35 -2.50 -3.29
CA ALA A 69 17.00 -3.18 -4.42
C ALA A 69 16.06 -4.14 -5.17
N LEU A 70 14.91 -4.50 -4.59
CA LEU A 70 13.87 -5.28 -5.25
C LEU A 70 12.88 -4.39 -6.02
N GLY A 71 12.80 -3.09 -5.74
CA GLY A 71 11.91 -2.15 -6.43
C GLY A 71 12.02 -2.21 -7.96
N ASP A 72 13.25 -2.29 -8.48
CA ASP A 72 13.53 -2.41 -9.92
C ASP A 72 13.15 -3.78 -10.52
N LYS A 73 12.99 -4.81 -9.69
CA LYS A 73 12.59 -6.16 -10.11
C LYS A 73 11.08 -6.36 -9.99
N LEU A 74 10.47 -5.70 -9.00
CA LEU A 74 9.03 -5.69 -8.76
C LEU A 74 8.26 -5.13 -9.95
N SER A 75 8.80 -4.11 -10.62
CA SER A 75 8.25 -3.51 -11.85
C SER A 75 8.03 -4.49 -13.02
N ALA A 76 8.54 -5.73 -12.93
CA ALA A 76 8.32 -6.79 -13.90
C ALA A 76 7.01 -7.59 -13.70
N GLY A 77 6.19 -7.26 -12.70
CA GLY A 77 4.82 -7.81 -12.55
C GLY A 77 4.65 -8.99 -11.60
N ASP A 78 5.67 -9.38 -10.84
CA ASP A 78 5.61 -10.53 -9.92
C ASP A 78 5.61 -10.08 -8.44
N TYR A 79 4.65 -9.21 -8.10
CA TYR A 79 4.57 -8.57 -6.79
C TYR A 79 4.14 -9.54 -5.69
N THR A 80 3.31 -10.53 -6.02
CA THR A 80 2.79 -11.53 -5.08
C THR A 80 3.90 -12.44 -4.56
N ASP A 81 4.76 -12.96 -5.43
CA ASP A 81 5.89 -13.80 -5.01
C ASP A 81 6.91 -13.00 -4.20
N ALA A 82 7.14 -11.74 -4.57
CA ALA A 82 8.05 -10.87 -3.84
C ALA A 82 7.51 -10.50 -2.44
N ALA A 83 6.21 -10.23 -2.30
CA ALA A 83 5.59 -10.02 -1.01
C ALA A 83 5.63 -11.28 -0.14
N ALA A 84 5.35 -12.45 -0.71
CA ALA A 84 5.48 -13.73 -0.03
C ALA A 84 6.93 -13.97 0.45
N HIS A 85 7.92 -13.69 -0.40
CA HIS A 85 9.33 -13.79 -0.04
C HIS A 85 9.73 -12.81 1.07
N LEU A 86 9.24 -11.57 1.02
CA LEU A 86 9.48 -10.56 2.05
C LEU A 86 8.93 -10.99 3.40
N VAL A 87 7.66 -11.41 3.46
CA VAL A 87 7.01 -11.85 4.70
C VAL A 87 7.69 -13.10 5.26
N ALA A 88 8.13 -14.04 4.41
CA ALA A 88 8.85 -15.22 4.85
C ALA A 88 10.25 -14.89 5.40
N ARG A 89 10.92 -13.87 4.86
CA ARG A 89 12.27 -13.47 5.24
C ARG A 89 12.29 -12.54 6.47
N TYR A 90 11.29 -11.69 6.62
CA TYR A 90 11.16 -10.71 7.72
C TYR A 90 9.84 -10.94 8.44
N PRO A 91 9.81 -11.82 9.46
CA PRO A 91 8.59 -12.21 10.15
C PRO A 91 7.96 -11.08 11.00
N ASP A 92 8.68 -9.97 11.17
CA ASP A 92 8.21 -8.75 11.84
C ASP A 92 7.48 -7.77 10.89
N ILE A 93 7.37 -8.09 9.59
CA ILE A 93 6.51 -7.37 8.66
C ILE A 93 5.05 -7.55 9.08
N THR A 94 4.34 -6.43 9.21
CA THR A 94 2.89 -6.40 9.43
C THR A 94 2.16 -5.92 8.17
N SER A 95 1.05 -6.58 7.82
CA SER A 95 0.16 -6.14 6.75
C SER A 95 -0.97 -5.25 7.29
N ILE A 96 -1.25 -4.17 6.58
CA ILE A 96 -2.32 -3.21 6.88
C ILE A 96 -3.21 -3.13 5.64
N ILE A 97 -4.51 -3.34 5.80
CA ILE A 97 -5.45 -3.15 4.70
C ILE A 97 -5.95 -1.71 4.77
N VAL A 98 -5.88 -1.00 3.65
CA VAL A 98 -6.27 0.40 3.52
C VAL A 98 -7.37 0.50 2.48
N ASN A 99 -8.49 1.13 2.84
CA ASN A 99 -9.51 1.54 1.90
C ASN A 99 -9.10 2.84 1.23
N VAL A 100 -9.31 2.94 -0.08
CA VAL A 100 -9.01 4.11 -0.89
C VAL A 100 -10.30 4.54 -1.58
N ILE A 101 -10.69 5.78 -1.37
CA ILE A 101 -11.72 6.47 -2.15
C ILE A 101 -10.98 7.44 -3.06
N TYR A 102 -11.07 7.22 -4.37
CA TYR A 102 -10.40 8.03 -5.37
C TYR A 102 -11.44 8.80 -6.18
N THR A 103 -11.35 10.13 -6.17
CA THR A 103 -12.27 11.01 -6.90
C THR A 103 -11.50 11.97 -7.80
N TYR A 104 -12.17 12.45 -8.85
CA TYR A 104 -11.60 13.47 -9.76
C TYR A 104 -11.17 14.75 -9.03
N GLU A 105 -11.98 15.25 -8.09
CA GLU A 105 -11.76 16.54 -7.44
C GLU A 105 -10.75 16.49 -6.29
N GLU A 106 -10.74 15.39 -5.53
CA GLU A 106 -9.97 15.30 -4.27
C GLU A 106 -8.75 14.37 -4.37
N GLY A 107 -8.63 13.58 -5.45
CA GLY A 107 -7.64 12.53 -5.59
C GLY A 107 -7.91 11.37 -4.61
N ALA A 108 -6.85 10.67 -4.20
CA ALA A 108 -6.97 9.59 -3.23
C ALA A 108 -7.18 10.10 -1.80
N LYS A 109 -8.19 9.55 -1.12
CA LYS A 109 -8.36 9.59 0.34
C LYS A 109 -8.25 8.18 0.89
N ALA A 110 -7.37 7.99 1.86
CA ALA A 110 -7.04 6.68 2.38
C ALA A 110 -7.44 6.55 3.85
N SER A 111 -7.91 5.36 4.23
CA SER A 111 -8.21 5.03 5.64
C SER A 111 -7.89 3.58 5.94
N GLU A 112 -7.27 3.33 7.09
CA GLU A 112 -7.00 1.96 7.53
C GLU A 112 -8.33 1.24 7.82
N LEU A 113 -8.53 0.09 7.19
CA LEU A 113 -9.62 -0.79 7.53
C LEU A 113 -9.26 -1.49 8.84
N LYS A 114 -10.07 -1.28 9.87
CA LYS A 114 -9.95 -2.09 11.09
C LYS A 114 -10.09 -3.56 10.68
N PRO A 115 -9.21 -4.46 11.13
CA PRO A 115 -9.44 -5.88 10.95
C PRO A 115 -10.81 -6.18 11.52
N VAL A 116 -11.76 -6.56 10.65
CA VAL A 116 -13.06 -7.03 11.10
C VAL A 116 -12.75 -8.27 11.93
N PRO A 117 -13.09 -8.30 13.25
CA PRO A 117 -12.93 -9.52 14.01
C PRO A 117 -13.71 -10.59 13.25
N ASP A 118 -13.02 -11.67 12.90
CA ASP A 118 -13.60 -12.77 12.16
C ASP A 118 -14.92 -13.15 12.84
N LEU A 119 -16.01 -13.25 12.07
CA LEU A 119 -17.34 -13.63 12.58
C LEU A 119 -17.26 -14.97 13.35
N PHE A 120 -16.23 -15.77 13.09
CA PHE A 120 -15.91 -17.02 13.77
C PHE A 120 -15.18 -16.88 15.11
N GLU A 121 -14.59 -15.73 15.47
CA GLU A 121 -14.06 -15.52 16.83
C GLU A 121 -15.18 -15.36 17.88
N ARG A 122 -16.37 -14.94 17.47
CA ARG A 122 -17.57 -14.88 18.34
C ARG A 122 -18.23 -16.24 18.62
N LEU A 123 -17.78 -17.30 17.95
CA LEU A 123 -18.32 -18.66 18.08
C LEU A 123 -17.37 -19.61 18.84
N ARG A 124 -16.26 -19.11 19.39
CA ARG A 124 -15.36 -19.87 20.27
C ARG A 124 -15.64 -19.61 21.74
#